data_AF-A0A960SUM3-F1
#
_entry.id   AF-A0A960SUM3-F1
#
_cell.length_a   1.000
_cell.length_b   1.000
_cell.length_c   1.000
_cell.angle_alpha   90.00
_cell.angle_beta   90.00
_cell.angle_gamma   90.00
#
_symmetry.space_group_name_H-M   'P 1'
#
loop_
_entity.id
_entity.type
_entity.pdbx_description
1 polymer ?
#
loop_
_entity_poly.entity_id
_entity_poly.type
_entity_poly.pdbx_seq_one_letter_code
_entity_poly.pdbx_strand_id
1 'polypeptide(L)'
;PAPVPARIDWEQFLGVKLFAWLGGFALFLAAAFFVKYSFDNNLISPALRVAAGFAGGLGLLVGGVVLRKRDYQVTSQTLCATGVVILYATSFACHSFYDFTGVTTTFVIMTLVTAAAFALAVRMDARVVAVLGLVGGFLTPPMLSTGVDQPLALFGYILLLDLGLLAITWRKGWHFLALLGAIGTVLTQVAWFAAFMAPGKAATLLAIVAVFNLPFLLLFWRGGGGQHAHPLITWAAAMVPLVTFGFGLGVVTESFVAVRPVWFFTLVFLGDVCWLAMAWKQPGLRGLVAAGGGLTFTLLGGWSGMHLSDANLGWTLAAFLLFGVLHSVAPLVVAMREPKPRSAVWANLFPALTLLLFLLPLARHLGLSGGVWVTAFLVSALGILLALVTGSLPAMAISIVLA
;
A
#
# COMPACT_ATOMS: atom_id res chain seq x y z
N PRO A 1 -55.10 31.33 -5.90
CA PRO A 1 -54.60 31.27 -7.30
C PRO A 1 -53.67 30.07 -7.47
N ALA A 2 -54.00 29.13 -8.37
CA ALA A 2 -53.15 27.99 -8.70
C ALA A 2 -51.94 28.46 -9.54
N PRO A 3 -50.73 27.88 -9.34
CA PRO A 3 -49.53 28.31 -10.07
C PRO A 3 -49.66 27.92 -11.56
N VAL A 4 -49.41 28.89 -12.44
CA VAL A 4 -49.39 28.68 -13.90
C VAL A 4 -48.19 27.79 -14.26
N PRO A 5 -48.35 26.75 -15.09
CA PRO A 5 -47.24 25.89 -15.49
C PRO A 5 -46.23 26.70 -16.31
N ALA A 6 -44.95 26.62 -15.96
CA ALA A 6 -43.87 27.27 -16.69
C ALA A 6 -43.81 26.72 -18.13
N ARG A 7 -44.17 27.55 -19.11
CA ARG A 7 -43.96 27.24 -20.54
C ARG A 7 -42.45 27.16 -20.77
N ILE A 8 -41.99 26.03 -21.33
CA ILE A 8 -40.60 25.89 -21.80
C ILE A 8 -40.42 26.93 -22.91
N ASP A 9 -39.58 27.93 -22.63
CA ASP A 9 -39.29 29.02 -23.55
C ASP A 9 -38.23 28.57 -24.57
N TRP A 10 -38.73 28.02 -25.68
CA TRP A 10 -37.90 27.46 -26.74
C TRP A 10 -37.00 28.50 -27.42
N GLU A 11 -37.40 29.78 -27.45
CA GLU A 11 -36.56 30.86 -27.98
C GLU A 11 -35.34 31.11 -27.09
N GLN A 12 -35.50 31.08 -25.78
CA GLN A 12 -34.39 31.27 -24.84
C GLN A 12 -33.42 30.08 -24.86
N PHE A 13 -33.94 28.87 -25.05
CA PHE A 13 -33.13 27.64 -25.16
C PHE A 13 -32.38 27.53 -26.50
N LEU A 14 -33.08 27.71 -27.64
CA LEU A 14 -32.50 27.61 -28.98
C LEU A 14 -31.70 28.86 -29.38
N GLY A 15 -32.12 30.06 -28.98
CA GLY A 15 -31.51 31.32 -29.40
C GLY A 15 -30.30 31.74 -28.56
N VAL A 16 -30.36 31.61 -27.24
CA VAL A 16 -29.30 32.13 -26.36
C VAL A 16 -28.39 31.02 -25.87
N LYS A 17 -28.95 29.95 -25.29
CA LYS A 17 -28.13 28.88 -24.69
C LYS A 17 -27.42 28.03 -25.74
N LEU A 18 -28.11 27.63 -26.82
CA LEU A 18 -27.52 26.78 -27.86
C LEU A 18 -26.40 27.50 -28.62
N PHE A 19 -26.62 28.74 -29.06
CA PHE A 19 -25.58 29.52 -29.75
C PHE A 19 -24.41 29.89 -28.85
N ALA A 20 -24.65 30.20 -27.57
CA ALA A 20 -23.55 30.40 -26.61
C ALA A 20 -22.73 29.11 -26.42
N TRP A 21 -23.38 27.95 -26.39
CA TRP A 21 -22.71 26.66 -26.26
C TRP A 21 -21.92 26.30 -27.53
N LEU A 22 -22.52 26.46 -28.71
CA LEU A 22 -21.84 26.26 -30.00
C LEU A 22 -20.68 27.23 -30.21
N GLY A 23 -20.87 28.51 -29.88
CA GLY A 23 -19.82 29.52 -29.94
C GLY A 23 -18.67 29.22 -28.97
N GLY A 24 -18.98 28.83 -27.73
CA GLY A 24 -17.99 28.41 -26.75
C GLY A 24 -17.21 27.17 -27.20
N PHE A 25 -17.90 26.17 -27.77
CA PHE A 25 -17.27 24.97 -28.32
C PHE A 25 -16.40 25.27 -29.54
N ALA A 26 -16.86 26.13 -30.45
CA ALA A 26 -16.09 26.57 -31.62
C ALA A 26 -14.83 27.34 -31.20
N LEU A 27 -14.93 28.24 -30.23
CA LEU A 27 -13.78 28.98 -29.70
C LEU A 27 -12.77 28.05 -29.01
N PHE A 28 -13.26 27.07 -28.23
CA PHE A 28 -12.41 26.04 -27.63
C PHE A 28 -11.65 25.24 -28.71
N LEU A 29 -12.34 24.77 -29.75
CA LEU A 29 -11.71 24.06 -30.86
C LEU A 29 -10.70 24.95 -31.60
N ALA A 30 -11.05 26.21 -31.89
CA ALA A 30 -10.15 27.15 -32.52
C ALA A 30 -8.86 27.35 -31.69
N ALA A 31 -8.98 27.52 -30.37
CA ALA A 31 -7.82 27.62 -29.48
C ALA A 31 -6.99 26.34 -29.47
N ALA A 32 -7.62 25.17 -29.35
CA ALA A 32 -6.93 23.88 -29.34
C ALA A 32 -6.19 23.61 -30.66
N PHE A 33 -6.85 23.85 -31.80
CA PHE A 33 -6.23 23.72 -33.12
C PHE A 33 -5.16 24.75 -33.37
N PHE A 34 -5.32 25.99 -32.89
CA PHE A 34 -4.28 27.01 -32.99
C PHE A 34 -3.02 26.62 -32.21
N VAL A 35 -3.17 26.13 -30.97
CA VAL A 35 -2.04 25.62 -30.17
C VAL A 35 -1.35 24.47 -30.90
N LYS A 36 -2.12 23.49 -31.40
CA LYS A 36 -1.57 22.38 -32.19
C LYS A 36 -0.85 22.87 -33.43
N TYR A 37 -1.47 23.75 -34.22
CA TYR A 37 -0.89 24.31 -35.44
C TYR A 37 0.41 25.06 -35.16
N SER A 38 0.44 25.83 -34.07
CA SER A 38 1.64 26.53 -33.59
C SER A 38 2.77 25.56 -33.22
N PHE A 39 2.43 24.41 -32.63
CA PHE A 39 3.41 23.38 -32.28
C PHE A 39 3.92 22.64 -33.52
N ASP A 40 3.02 22.26 -34.43
CA ASP A 40 3.33 21.51 -35.66
C ASP A 40 4.18 22.35 -36.63
N ASN A 41 3.95 23.67 -36.70
CA ASN A 41 4.67 24.59 -37.59
C ASN A 41 5.79 25.36 -36.89
N ASN A 42 6.12 25.01 -35.64
CA ASN A 42 7.16 25.68 -34.84
C ASN A 42 7.05 27.21 -34.75
N LEU A 43 5.83 27.75 -34.74
CA LEU A 43 5.58 29.20 -34.61
C LEU A 43 5.99 29.72 -33.23
N ILE A 44 5.83 28.89 -32.20
CA ILE A 44 6.34 29.16 -30.85
C ILE A 44 7.49 28.20 -30.60
N SER A 45 8.67 28.73 -30.24
CA SER A 45 9.84 27.89 -29.95
C SER A 45 9.58 26.98 -28.75
N PRO A 46 10.13 25.75 -28.71
CA PRO A 46 9.96 24.84 -27.58
C PRO A 46 10.29 25.46 -26.21
N ALA A 47 11.33 26.29 -26.14
CA ALA A 47 11.70 27.03 -24.93
C ALA A 47 10.58 27.96 -24.46
N LEU A 48 9.94 28.69 -25.38
CA LEU A 48 8.84 29.59 -25.05
C LEU A 48 7.57 28.81 -24.63
N ARG A 49 7.32 27.62 -25.21
CA ARG A 49 6.21 26.73 -24.77
C ARG A 49 6.38 26.29 -23.32
N VAL A 50 7.59 25.83 -22.98
CA VAL A 50 7.94 25.40 -21.62
C VAL A 50 7.90 26.57 -20.64
N ALA A 51 8.47 27.72 -21.01
CA ALA A 51 8.42 28.93 -20.19
C ALA A 51 6.97 29.40 -19.94
N ALA A 52 6.13 29.41 -20.98
CA ALA A 52 4.71 29.76 -20.86
C ALA A 52 3.95 28.75 -19.99
N GLY A 53 4.26 27.46 -20.10
CA GLY A 53 3.70 26.41 -19.25
C GLY A 53 4.03 26.62 -17.77
N PHE A 54 5.31 26.86 -17.44
CA PHE A 54 5.73 27.16 -16.07
C PHE A 54 5.13 28.47 -15.54
N ALA A 55 5.18 29.54 -16.34
CA ALA A 55 4.60 30.83 -15.97
C ALA A 55 3.08 30.75 -15.76
N GLY A 56 2.37 30.05 -16.65
CA GLY A 56 0.93 29.81 -16.53
C GLY A 56 0.60 28.96 -15.32
N GLY A 57 1.31 27.84 -15.12
CA GLY A 57 1.10 26.94 -13.97
C GLY A 57 1.36 27.63 -12.62
N LEU A 58 2.47 28.37 -12.51
CA LEU A 58 2.78 29.19 -11.33
C LEU A 58 1.78 30.33 -11.15
N GLY A 59 1.39 31.00 -12.23
CA GLY A 59 0.40 32.08 -12.21
C GLY A 59 -0.95 31.60 -11.70
N LEU A 60 -1.41 30.41 -12.10
CA LEU A 60 -2.64 29.80 -11.60
C LEU A 60 -2.51 29.37 -10.14
N LEU A 61 -1.37 28.81 -9.73
CA LEU A 61 -1.10 28.48 -8.32
C LEU A 61 -1.16 29.74 -7.44
N VAL A 62 -0.41 30.79 -7.80
CA VAL A 62 -0.35 32.05 -7.05
C VAL A 62 -1.71 32.75 -7.07
N GLY A 63 -2.35 32.82 -8.24
CA GLY A 63 -3.70 33.37 -8.39
C GLY A 63 -4.72 32.64 -7.51
N GLY A 64 -4.69 31.30 -7.49
CA GLY A 64 -5.52 30.48 -6.61
C GLY A 64 -5.29 30.82 -5.13
N VAL A 65 -4.03 30.96 -4.68
CA VAL A 65 -3.71 31.33 -3.30
C VAL A 65 -4.17 32.75 -2.96
N VAL A 66 -4.01 33.72 -3.86
CA VAL A 66 -4.42 35.12 -3.66
C VAL A 66 -5.95 35.24 -3.61
N LEU A 67 -6.67 34.45 -4.41
CA LEU A 67 -8.14 34.41 -4.45
C LEU A 67 -8.78 33.63 -3.28
N ARG A 68 -8.02 33.23 -2.26
CA ARG A 68 -8.49 32.44 -1.10
C ARG A 68 -9.39 33.25 -0.13
N LYS A 69 -10.34 34.02 -0.66
CA LYS A 69 -11.46 34.61 0.10
C LYS A 69 -12.59 33.59 0.21
N ARG A 70 -13.43 33.72 1.25
CA ARG A 70 -14.47 32.74 1.58
C ARG A 70 -15.46 32.48 0.43
N ASP A 71 -15.72 33.49 -0.39
CA ASP A 71 -16.71 33.43 -1.47
C ASP A 71 -16.19 32.77 -2.76
N TYR A 72 -14.87 32.55 -2.89
CA TYR A 72 -14.24 32.00 -4.10
C TYR A 72 -13.47 30.70 -3.85
N GLN A 73 -13.81 29.95 -2.80
CA GLN A 73 -13.09 28.73 -2.44
C GLN A 73 -12.98 27.73 -3.59
N VAL A 74 -14.08 27.45 -4.30
CA VAL A 74 -14.07 26.49 -5.42
C VAL A 74 -13.13 26.96 -6.53
N THR A 75 -13.27 28.21 -6.98
CA THR A 75 -12.40 28.79 -8.02
C THR A 75 -10.94 28.76 -7.60
N SER A 76 -10.65 29.15 -6.36
CA SER A 76 -9.31 29.17 -5.77
C SER A 76 -8.67 27.78 -5.75
N GLN A 77 -9.41 26.75 -5.36
CA GLN A 77 -8.95 25.35 -5.36
C GLN A 77 -8.75 24.82 -6.79
N THR A 78 -9.65 25.14 -7.71
CA THR A 78 -9.56 24.74 -9.12
C THR A 78 -8.35 25.36 -9.80
N LEU A 79 -8.07 26.66 -9.57
CA LEU A 79 -6.87 27.31 -10.09
C LEU A 79 -5.60 26.62 -9.59
N CYS A 80 -5.53 26.30 -8.29
CA CYS A 80 -4.40 25.57 -7.74
C CYS A 80 -4.26 24.15 -8.34
N ALA A 81 -5.36 23.41 -8.46
CA ALA A 81 -5.39 22.09 -9.05
C ALA A 81 -4.87 22.11 -10.51
N THR A 82 -5.39 23.02 -11.32
CA THR A 82 -4.96 23.22 -12.72
C THR A 82 -3.49 23.62 -12.79
N GLY A 83 -3.04 24.53 -11.91
CA GLY A 83 -1.64 24.94 -11.82
C GLY A 83 -0.70 23.76 -11.55
N VAL A 84 -1.04 22.90 -10.57
CA VAL A 84 -0.28 21.67 -10.27
C VAL A 84 -0.18 20.75 -11.49
N VAL A 85 -1.29 20.51 -12.19
CA VAL A 85 -1.32 19.65 -13.39
C VAL A 85 -0.46 20.23 -14.51
N ILE A 86 -0.56 21.53 -14.77
CA ILE A 86 0.25 22.19 -15.80
C ILE A 86 1.74 22.13 -15.46
N LEU A 87 2.11 22.35 -14.19
CA LEU A 87 3.52 22.25 -13.78
C LEU A 87 4.06 20.83 -13.93
N TYR A 88 3.25 19.82 -13.61
CA TYR A 88 3.58 18.42 -13.83
C TYR A 88 3.80 18.12 -15.31
N ALA A 89 2.82 18.45 -16.17
CA ALA A 89 2.89 18.22 -17.60
C ALA A 89 4.06 18.96 -18.25
N THR A 90 4.30 20.21 -17.84
CA THR A 90 5.40 21.03 -18.35
C THR A 90 6.76 20.47 -17.93
N SER A 91 6.91 20.03 -16.68
CA SER A 91 8.14 19.42 -16.19
C SER A 91 8.47 18.13 -16.94
N PHE A 92 7.47 17.28 -17.13
CA PHE A 92 7.62 16.06 -17.92
C PHE A 92 7.98 16.37 -19.38
N ALA A 93 7.26 17.29 -20.04
CA ALA A 93 7.54 17.66 -21.42
C ALA A 93 8.94 18.26 -21.61
N CYS A 94 9.39 19.07 -20.63
CA CYS A 94 10.73 19.66 -20.59
C CYS A 94 11.83 18.59 -20.65
N HIS A 95 11.61 17.44 -20.03
CA HIS A 95 12.52 16.29 -20.11
C HIS A 95 12.24 15.44 -21.35
N SER A 96 11.07 14.82 -21.42
CA SER A 96 10.79 13.69 -22.32
C SER A 96 10.56 14.08 -23.79
N PHE A 97 10.20 15.33 -24.08
CA PHE A 97 9.93 15.78 -25.45
C PHE A 97 10.96 16.78 -25.96
N TYR A 98 11.62 17.53 -25.08
CA TYR A 98 12.51 18.62 -25.45
C TYR A 98 13.95 18.46 -24.96
N ASP A 99 14.25 17.45 -24.13
CA ASP A 99 15.58 17.16 -23.58
C ASP A 99 16.27 18.36 -22.91
N PHE A 100 15.49 19.34 -22.41
CA PHE A 100 16.02 20.56 -21.80
C PHE A 100 16.57 20.34 -20.40
N THR A 101 16.10 19.31 -19.70
CA THR A 101 16.52 18.99 -18.32
C THR A 101 16.84 17.51 -18.20
N GLY A 102 17.86 17.18 -17.41
CA GLY A 102 18.18 15.80 -17.07
C GLY A 102 17.21 15.22 -16.03
N VAL A 103 17.12 13.88 -15.99
CA VAL A 103 16.22 13.10 -15.12
C VAL A 103 16.21 13.61 -13.68
N THR A 104 17.40 13.83 -13.09
CA THR A 104 17.51 14.29 -11.69
C THR A 104 16.85 15.64 -11.46
N THR A 105 17.09 16.62 -12.34
CA THR A 105 16.51 17.96 -12.23
C THR A 105 14.99 17.90 -12.36
N THR A 106 14.49 17.15 -13.34
CA THR A 106 13.05 16.98 -13.56
C THR A 106 12.38 16.29 -12.38
N PHE A 107 13.02 15.25 -11.83
CA PHE A 107 12.54 14.54 -10.65
C PHE A 107 12.43 15.45 -9.43
N VAL A 108 13.45 16.29 -9.19
CA VAL A 108 13.42 17.28 -8.11
C VAL A 108 12.29 18.28 -8.31
N ILE A 109 12.10 18.80 -9.52
CA ILE A 109 11.01 19.75 -9.82
C ILE A 109 9.64 19.09 -9.56
N MET A 110 9.39 17.89 -10.08
CA MET A 110 8.12 17.17 -9.89
C MET A 110 7.87 16.83 -8.41
N THR A 111 8.93 16.51 -7.66
CA THR A 111 8.88 16.35 -6.20
C THR A 111 8.45 17.64 -5.50
N LEU A 112 9.04 18.78 -5.87
CA LEU A 112 8.68 20.10 -5.32
C LEU A 112 7.23 20.48 -5.66
N VAL A 113 6.77 20.18 -6.88
CA VAL A 113 5.38 20.40 -7.29
C VAL A 113 4.43 19.56 -6.42
N THR A 114 4.78 18.31 -6.12
CA THR A 114 4.01 17.44 -5.20
C THR A 114 3.95 18.02 -3.79
N ALA A 115 5.10 18.43 -3.26
CA ALA A 115 5.18 19.01 -1.93
C ALA A 115 4.35 20.30 -1.83
N ALA A 116 4.41 21.15 -2.87
CA ALA A 116 3.58 22.34 -2.99
C ALA A 116 2.09 21.99 -3.07
N ALA A 117 1.70 20.99 -3.87
CA ALA A 117 0.32 20.53 -3.96
C ALA A 117 -0.22 20.06 -2.59
N PHE A 118 0.56 19.27 -1.85
CA PHE A 118 0.21 18.84 -0.50
C PHE A 118 0.12 20.00 0.49
N ALA A 119 1.09 20.91 0.48
CA ALA A 119 1.09 22.09 1.34
C ALA A 119 -0.15 22.98 1.07
N LEU A 120 -0.48 23.21 -0.20
CA LEU A 120 -1.64 23.97 -0.62
C LEU A 120 -2.95 23.26 -0.27
N ALA A 121 -3.03 21.95 -0.50
CA ALA A 121 -4.18 21.15 -0.13
C ALA A 121 -4.49 21.30 1.37
N VAL A 122 -3.49 21.18 2.24
CA VAL A 122 -3.65 21.37 3.68
C VAL A 122 -4.07 22.81 4.03
N ARG A 123 -3.42 23.82 3.43
CA ARG A 123 -3.68 25.24 3.71
C ARG A 123 -5.07 25.70 3.24
N MET A 124 -5.58 25.11 2.15
CA MET A 124 -6.82 25.54 1.49
C MET A 124 -7.98 24.57 1.68
N ASP A 125 -7.76 23.49 2.45
CA ASP A 125 -8.71 22.38 2.63
C ASP A 125 -9.16 21.74 1.30
N ALA A 126 -8.23 21.65 0.34
CA ALA A 126 -8.50 21.28 -1.04
C ALA A 126 -8.17 19.81 -1.31
N ARG A 127 -9.14 18.91 -1.08
CA ARG A 127 -8.97 17.46 -1.29
C ARG A 127 -8.54 17.11 -2.72
N VAL A 128 -9.08 17.80 -3.72
CA VAL A 128 -8.75 17.57 -5.13
C VAL A 128 -7.27 17.83 -5.40
N VAL A 129 -6.71 18.90 -4.84
CA VAL A 129 -5.28 19.24 -5.01
C VAL A 129 -4.39 18.15 -4.37
N ALA A 130 -4.80 17.58 -3.22
CA ALA A 130 -4.08 16.45 -2.62
C ALA A 130 -4.13 15.20 -3.50
N VAL A 131 -5.28 14.87 -4.10
CA VAL A 131 -5.40 13.72 -5.02
C VAL A 131 -4.52 13.92 -6.26
N LEU A 132 -4.51 15.11 -6.85
CA LEU A 132 -3.65 15.40 -8.01
C LEU A 132 -2.16 15.33 -7.66
N GLY A 133 -1.78 15.84 -6.48
CA GLY A 133 -0.42 15.68 -5.95
C GLY A 133 -0.05 14.21 -5.74
N LEU A 134 -0.97 13.40 -5.22
CA LEU A 134 -0.78 11.95 -5.03
C LEU A 134 -0.56 11.25 -6.37
N VAL A 135 -1.45 11.49 -7.34
CA VAL A 135 -1.38 10.89 -8.68
C VAL A 135 -0.08 11.28 -9.36
N GLY A 136 0.26 12.57 -9.39
CA GLY A 136 1.53 13.04 -9.94
C GLY A 136 2.73 12.43 -9.22
N GLY A 137 2.68 12.35 -7.88
CA GLY A 137 3.76 11.80 -7.08
C GLY A 137 4.05 10.34 -7.44
N PHE A 138 3.03 9.48 -7.43
CA PHE A 138 3.21 8.07 -7.79
C PHE A 138 3.53 7.85 -9.28
N LEU A 139 3.12 8.77 -10.16
CA LEU A 139 3.48 8.71 -11.58
C LEU A 139 4.90 9.22 -11.89
N THR A 140 5.52 9.97 -10.98
CA THR A 140 6.86 10.55 -11.24
C THR A 140 7.92 9.49 -11.53
N PRO A 141 8.10 8.43 -10.72
CA PRO A 141 9.11 7.42 -11.00
C PRO A 141 8.90 6.64 -12.31
N PRO A 142 7.70 6.12 -12.65
CA PRO A 142 7.52 5.43 -13.92
C PRO A 142 7.64 6.36 -15.13
N MET A 143 7.23 7.63 -15.03
CA MET A 143 7.38 8.61 -16.12
C MET A 143 8.85 8.95 -16.41
N LEU A 144 9.70 8.96 -15.39
CA LEU A 144 11.13 9.30 -15.51
C LEU A 144 12.04 8.07 -15.41
N SER A 145 11.49 6.87 -15.56
CA SER A 145 12.23 5.62 -15.39
C SER A 145 13.30 5.47 -16.48
N THR A 146 14.53 5.22 -16.05
CA THR A 146 15.66 4.89 -16.95
C THR A 146 15.78 3.39 -17.21
N GLY A 147 14.92 2.57 -16.59
CA GLY A 147 15.05 1.11 -16.58
C GLY A 147 16.19 0.57 -15.72
N VAL A 148 16.97 1.43 -15.08
CA VAL A 148 18.06 1.04 -14.17
C VAL A 148 17.50 0.83 -12.76
N ASP A 149 17.88 -0.29 -12.14
CA ASP A 149 17.46 -0.59 -10.76
C ASP A 149 18.17 0.34 -9.76
N GLN A 150 17.40 1.20 -9.11
CA GLN A 150 17.86 2.11 -8.05
C GLN A 150 16.88 2.10 -6.87
N PRO A 151 16.83 0.99 -6.10
CA PRO A 151 15.79 0.77 -5.10
C PRO A 151 15.83 1.81 -3.98
N LEU A 152 17.03 2.27 -3.58
CA LEU A 152 17.17 3.29 -2.53
C LEU A 152 16.54 4.62 -2.95
N ALA A 153 16.76 5.07 -4.19
CA ALA A 153 16.20 6.32 -4.70
C ALA A 153 14.68 6.20 -4.87
N LEU A 154 14.21 5.12 -5.49
CA LEU A 154 12.79 4.87 -5.72
C LEU A 154 12.01 4.80 -4.40
N PHE A 155 12.41 3.89 -3.50
CA PHE A 155 11.67 3.67 -2.26
C PHE A 155 11.91 4.77 -1.22
N GLY A 156 13.05 5.45 -1.26
CA GLY A 156 13.26 6.67 -0.45
C GLY A 156 12.28 7.78 -0.83
N TYR A 157 12.07 7.99 -2.13
CA TYR A 157 11.06 8.93 -2.63
C TYR A 157 9.62 8.52 -2.26
N ILE A 158 9.25 7.25 -2.52
CA ILE A 158 7.90 6.76 -2.22
C ILE A 158 7.61 6.81 -0.71
N LEU A 159 8.61 6.52 0.14
CA LEU A 159 8.47 6.66 1.58
C LEU A 159 8.21 8.11 1.98
N LEU A 160 8.94 9.08 1.40
CA LEU A 160 8.70 10.50 1.66
C LEU A 160 7.28 10.92 1.24
N LEU A 161 6.83 10.44 0.07
CA LEU A 161 5.49 10.69 -0.45
C LEU A 161 4.41 10.13 0.50
N ASP A 162 4.56 8.88 0.93
CA ASP A 162 3.65 8.23 1.87
C ASP A 162 3.63 8.94 3.22
N LEU A 163 4.78 9.31 3.78
CA LEU A 163 4.85 10.08 5.03
C LEU A 163 4.09 11.40 4.92
N GLY A 164 4.18 12.08 3.77
CA GLY A 164 3.39 13.26 3.47
C GLY A 164 1.88 12.99 3.46
N LEU A 165 1.45 11.95 2.74
CA LEU A 165 0.04 11.55 2.66
C LEU A 165 -0.54 11.15 4.01
N LEU A 166 0.18 10.32 4.78
CA LEU A 166 -0.23 9.87 6.09
C LEU A 166 -0.26 11.02 7.10
N ALA A 167 0.65 11.99 6.99
CA ALA A 167 0.60 13.22 7.79
C ALA A 167 -0.64 14.06 7.47
N ILE A 168 -1.05 14.15 6.21
CA ILE A 168 -2.30 14.82 5.82
C ILE A 168 -3.50 14.04 6.36
N THR A 169 -3.53 12.71 6.21
CA THR A 169 -4.59 11.88 6.77
C THR A 169 -4.74 12.10 8.27
N TRP A 170 -3.63 12.14 9.01
CA TRP A 170 -3.66 12.38 10.45
C TRP A 170 -4.15 13.79 10.81
N ARG A 171 -3.64 14.84 10.15
CA ARG A 171 -3.98 16.24 10.48
C ARG A 171 -5.37 16.65 10.03
N LYS A 172 -5.84 16.13 8.89
CA LYS A 172 -7.09 16.56 8.23
C LYS A 172 -8.23 15.54 8.30
N GLY A 173 -7.95 14.31 8.75
CA GLY A 173 -8.95 13.23 8.75
C GLY A 173 -9.32 12.74 7.34
N TRP A 174 -8.49 13.02 6.33
CA TRP A 174 -8.73 12.59 4.95
C TRP A 174 -8.25 11.15 4.76
N HIS A 175 -9.01 10.20 5.32
CA HIS A 175 -8.64 8.79 5.41
C HIS A 175 -8.45 8.10 4.04
N PHE A 176 -9.11 8.60 2.99
CA PHE A 176 -8.96 8.05 1.64
C PHE A 176 -7.52 8.22 1.09
N LEU A 177 -6.77 9.22 1.56
CA LEU A 177 -5.36 9.40 1.15
C LEU A 177 -4.46 8.27 1.65
N ALA A 178 -4.72 7.73 2.84
CA ALA A 178 -3.98 6.56 3.33
C ALA A 178 -4.21 5.33 2.46
N LEU A 179 -5.47 5.10 2.04
CA LEU A 179 -5.78 3.98 1.15
C LEU A 179 -5.15 4.17 -0.24
N LEU A 180 -5.30 5.35 -0.85
CA LEU A 180 -4.70 5.63 -2.15
C LEU A 180 -3.16 5.58 -2.11
N GLY A 181 -2.55 6.07 -1.03
CA GLY A 181 -1.10 5.96 -0.80
C GLY A 181 -0.67 4.50 -0.73
N ALA A 182 -1.36 3.68 0.08
CA ALA A 182 -1.09 2.25 0.16
C ALA A 182 -1.22 1.57 -1.21
N ILE A 183 -2.22 1.93 -2.02
CA ILE A 183 -2.40 1.36 -3.37
C ILE A 183 -1.21 1.72 -4.26
N GLY A 184 -0.81 3.00 -4.30
CA GLY A 184 0.34 3.45 -5.09
C GLY A 184 1.64 2.75 -4.66
N THR A 185 1.84 2.58 -3.35
CA THR A 185 3.00 1.90 -2.79
C THR A 185 3.01 0.42 -3.13
N VAL A 186 1.88 -0.27 -3.02
CA VAL A 186 1.74 -1.67 -3.41
C VAL A 186 2.03 -1.86 -4.90
N LEU A 187 1.44 -1.02 -5.76
CA LEU A 187 1.69 -1.09 -7.21
C LEU A 187 3.18 -0.88 -7.52
N THR A 188 3.83 0.06 -6.83
CA THR A 188 5.26 0.33 -7.01
C THR A 188 6.12 -0.84 -6.54
N GLN A 189 5.81 -1.43 -5.38
CA GLN A 189 6.54 -2.60 -4.86
C GLN A 189 6.38 -3.81 -5.79
N VAL A 190 5.16 -4.09 -6.27
CA VAL A 190 4.89 -5.20 -7.19
C VAL A 190 5.59 -5.00 -8.53
N ALA A 191 5.54 -3.79 -9.09
CA ALA A 191 6.23 -3.47 -10.33
C ALA A 191 7.75 -3.64 -10.19
N TRP A 192 8.33 -3.15 -9.10
CA TRP A 192 9.76 -3.33 -8.83
C TRP A 192 10.14 -4.81 -8.65
N PHE A 193 9.34 -5.56 -7.89
CA PHE A 193 9.57 -6.98 -7.66
C PHE A 193 9.54 -7.75 -8.99
N ALA A 194 8.53 -7.51 -9.83
CA ALA A 194 8.39 -8.17 -11.12
C ALA A 194 9.53 -7.85 -12.10
N ALA A 195 10.03 -6.60 -12.10
CA ALA A 195 11.05 -6.16 -13.03
C ALA A 195 12.48 -6.46 -12.57
N PHE A 196 12.74 -6.42 -11.27
CA PHE A 196 14.10 -6.35 -10.74
C PHE A 196 14.45 -7.37 -9.67
N MET A 197 13.49 -8.19 -9.19
CA MET A 197 13.81 -9.16 -8.14
C MET A 197 14.85 -10.17 -8.64
N ALA A 198 15.86 -10.40 -7.81
CA ALA A 198 16.96 -11.32 -8.09
C ALA A 198 17.47 -11.93 -6.77
N PRO A 199 18.17 -13.09 -6.81
CA PRO A 199 18.70 -13.76 -5.62
C PRO A 199 19.49 -12.85 -4.66
N GLY A 200 20.25 -11.90 -5.21
CA GLY A 200 21.06 -10.96 -4.42
C GLY A 200 20.25 -9.87 -3.68
N LYS A 201 18.93 -9.78 -3.90
CA LYS A 201 18.09 -8.67 -3.40
C LYS A 201 17.12 -9.06 -2.28
N ALA A 202 17.28 -10.25 -1.70
CA ALA A 202 16.45 -10.70 -0.58
C ALA A 202 16.43 -9.71 0.60
N ALA A 203 17.60 -9.16 0.96
CA ALA A 203 17.71 -8.16 2.01
C ALA A 203 17.04 -6.83 1.62
N THR A 204 17.16 -6.42 0.36
CA THR A 204 16.49 -5.22 -0.18
C THR A 204 14.98 -5.37 -0.12
N LEU A 205 14.43 -6.51 -0.55
CA LEU A 205 13.00 -6.82 -0.48
C LEU A 205 12.50 -6.72 0.97
N LEU A 206 13.21 -7.35 1.91
CA LEU A 206 12.88 -7.29 3.34
C LEU A 206 12.92 -5.88 3.91
N ALA A 207 13.94 -5.10 3.54
CA ALA A 207 14.02 -3.70 3.96
C ALA A 207 12.82 -2.90 3.42
N ILE A 208 12.45 -3.09 2.15
CA ILE A 208 11.28 -2.44 1.54
C ILE A 208 10.02 -2.79 2.30
N VAL A 209 9.69 -4.07 2.46
CA VAL A 209 8.44 -4.45 3.14
C VAL A 209 8.43 -4.00 4.60
N ALA A 210 9.55 -4.07 5.33
CA ALA A 210 9.61 -3.63 6.73
C ALA A 210 9.39 -2.12 6.86
N VAL A 211 10.06 -1.34 6.02
CA VAL A 211 9.98 0.12 6.01
C VAL A 211 8.57 0.59 5.67
N PHE A 212 7.88 -0.06 4.72
CA PHE A 212 6.52 0.35 4.33
C PHE A 212 5.42 -0.22 5.21
N ASN A 213 5.56 -1.39 5.83
CA ASN A 213 4.55 -1.88 6.78
C ASN A 213 4.44 -0.94 8.00
N LEU A 214 5.56 -0.41 8.49
CA LEU A 214 5.62 0.39 9.70
C LEU A 214 4.74 1.66 9.69
N PRO A 215 4.85 2.60 8.73
CA PRO A 215 4.09 3.86 8.77
C PRO A 215 2.58 3.66 8.65
N PHE A 216 2.11 2.71 7.82
CA PHE A 216 0.68 2.39 7.72
C PHE A 216 0.17 1.72 9.00
N LEU A 217 0.94 0.81 9.59
CA LEU A 217 0.60 0.19 10.87
C LEU A 217 0.57 1.23 12.01
N LEU A 218 1.52 2.17 12.05
CA LEU A 218 1.55 3.27 13.01
C LEU A 218 0.34 4.19 12.84
N LEU A 219 -0.05 4.53 11.61
CA LEU A 219 -1.26 5.31 11.37
C LEU A 219 -2.49 4.54 11.83
N PHE A 220 -2.59 3.23 11.56
CA PHE A 220 -3.67 2.40 12.10
C PHE A 220 -3.67 2.36 13.62
N TRP A 221 -2.50 2.32 14.25
CA TRP A 221 -2.37 2.25 15.71
C TRP A 221 -2.66 3.58 16.40
N ARG A 222 -2.44 4.72 15.72
CA ARG A 222 -2.80 6.06 16.22
C ARG A 222 -4.20 6.53 15.80
N GLY A 223 -4.67 6.08 14.64
CA GLY A 223 -5.94 6.46 14.03
C GLY A 223 -7.09 5.75 14.74
N GLY A 224 -7.83 6.49 15.55
CA GLY A 224 -8.98 6.00 16.32
C GLY A 224 -8.89 6.53 17.75
N GLY A 225 -9.67 7.56 18.08
CA GLY A 225 -9.85 8.04 19.46
C GLY A 225 -10.62 7.05 20.35
N GLY A 226 -10.46 5.74 20.11
CA GLY A 226 -11.16 4.63 20.71
C GLY A 226 -10.58 3.29 20.22
N GLN A 227 -11.30 2.19 20.44
CA GLN A 227 -10.81 0.85 20.06
C GLN A 227 -10.75 0.61 18.54
N HIS A 228 -11.45 1.39 17.71
CA HIS A 228 -11.60 1.13 16.27
C HIS A 228 -11.03 2.26 15.40
N ALA A 229 -10.24 1.89 14.40
CA ALA A 229 -9.72 2.76 13.36
C ALA A 229 -10.75 2.93 12.25
N HIS A 230 -10.60 4.01 11.49
CA HIS A 230 -11.44 4.24 10.32
C HIS A 230 -11.23 3.11 9.29
N PRO A 231 -12.29 2.57 8.64
CA PRO A 231 -12.19 1.44 7.72
C PRO A 231 -11.13 1.61 6.62
N LEU A 232 -11.03 2.81 6.03
CA LEU A 232 -10.01 3.10 5.00
C LEU A 232 -8.56 3.01 5.52
N ILE A 233 -8.32 3.39 6.79
CA ILE A 233 -6.99 3.20 7.41
C ILE A 233 -6.74 1.71 7.67
N THR A 234 -7.76 0.97 8.12
CA THR A 234 -7.67 -0.48 8.31
C THR A 234 -7.34 -1.18 6.99
N TRP A 235 -8.01 -0.85 5.90
CA TRP A 235 -7.71 -1.40 4.58
C TRP A 235 -6.30 -1.05 4.11
N ALA A 236 -5.88 0.21 4.28
CA ALA A 236 -4.52 0.64 3.94
C ALA A 236 -3.46 -0.17 4.69
N ALA A 237 -3.63 -0.35 6.01
CA ALA A 237 -2.71 -1.09 6.85
C ALA A 237 -2.73 -2.60 6.64
N ALA A 238 -3.88 -3.18 6.26
CA ALA A 238 -3.99 -4.63 6.00
C ALA A 238 -3.41 -5.04 4.64
N MET A 239 -3.42 -4.14 3.65
CA MET A 239 -2.98 -4.44 2.28
C MET A 239 -1.46 -4.56 2.15
N VAL A 240 -0.67 -3.78 2.91
CA VAL A 240 0.80 -3.83 2.84
C VAL A 240 1.38 -5.16 3.34
N PRO A 241 0.90 -5.75 4.46
CA PRO A 241 1.28 -7.10 4.86
C PRO A 241 0.79 -8.17 3.90
N LEU A 242 -0.38 -8.00 3.26
CA LEU A 242 -0.88 -8.94 2.25
C LEU A 242 0.11 -9.08 1.09
N VAL A 243 0.68 -7.96 0.64
CA VAL A 243 1.70 -7.95 -0.43
C VAL A 243 3.00 -8.59 0.04
N THR A 244 3.33 -8.48 1.33
CA THR A 244 4.47 -9.18 1.93
C THR A 244 4.32 -10.70 1.81
N PHE A 245 3.13 -11.24 2.08
CA PHE A 245 2.82 -12.66 1.82
C PHE A 245 2.87 -13.00 0.33
N GLY A 246 2.37 -12.11 -0.53
CA GLY A 246 2.44 -12.26 -2.00
C GLY A 246 3.88 -12.36 -2.51
N PHE A 247 4.80 -11.58 -1.97
CA PHE A 247 6.23 -11.71 -2.27
C PHE A 247 6.82 -13.01 -1.74
N GLY A 248 6.41 -13.46 -0.56
CA GLY A 248 6.73 -14.79 -0.06
C GLY A 248 6.35 -15.87 -1.06
N LEU A 249 5.12 -15.85 -1.57
CA LEU A 249 4.67 -16.77 -2.62
C LEU A 249 5.51 -16.64 -3.91
N GLY A 250 5.85 -15.42 -4.32
CA GLY A 250 6.64 -15.17 -5.53
C GLY A 250 8.07 -15.71 -5.47
N VAL A 251 8.68 -15.80 -4.27
CA VAL A 251 10.06 -16.30 -4.10
C VAL A 251 10.13 -17.73 -3.58
N VAL A 252 9.00 -18.36 -3.24
CA VAL A 252 8.99 -19.65 -2.54
C VAL A 252 9.63 -20.77 -3.36
N THR A 253 9.61 -20.69 -4.69
CA THR A 253 10.20 -21.67 -5.61
C THR A 253 11.69 -21.44 -5.87
N GLU A 254 12.22 -20.28 -5.46
CA GLU A 254 13.58 -19.86 -5.81
C GLU A 254 14.63 -20.58 -4.98
N SER A 255 15.75 -20.96 -5.59
CA SER A 255 16.80 -21.71 -4.89
C SER A 255 17.50 -20.90 -3.79
N PHE A 256 17.56 -19.57 -3.92
CA PHE A 256 18.25 -18.72 -2.94
C PHE A 256 17.56 -18.71 -1.57
N VAL A 257 16.23 -18.94 -1.52
CA VAL A 257 15.52 -19.05 -0.24
C VAL A 257 15.81 -20.37 0.47
N ALA A 258 16.29 -21.39 -0.24
CA ALA A 258 16.75 -22.64 0.36
C ALA A 258 18.10 -22.48 1.07
N VAL A 259 19.00 -21.69 0.47
CA VAL A 259 20.36 -21.45 0.98
C VAL A 259 20.36 -20.55 2.22
N ARG A 260 19.46 -19.55 2.25
CA ARG A 260 19.32 -18.63 3.39
C ARG A 260 17.85 -18.57 3.85
N PRO A 261 17.34 -19.64 4.51
CA PRO A 261 15.94 -19.78 4.91
C PRO A 261 15.45 -18.64 5.81
N VAL A 262 16.33 -18.08 6.64
CA VAL A 262 16.02 -16.98 7.56
C VAL A 262 15.38 -15.78 6.87
N TRP A 263 15.78 -15.46 5.62
CA TRP A 263 15.20 -14.35 4.89
C TRP A 263 13.75 -14.60 4.50
N PHE A 264 13.46 -15.81 4.02
CA PHE A 264 12.10 -16.20 3.68
C PHE A 264 11.21 -16.24 4.93
N PHE A 265 11.67 -16.86 6.02
CA PHE A 265 10.89 -16.93 7.25
C PHE A 265 10.64 -15.54 7.84
N THR A 266 11.65 -14.66 7.85
CA THR A 266 11.49 -13.28 8.32
C THR A 266 10.48 -12.51 7.46
N LEU A 267 10.47 -12.72 6.14
CA LEU A 267 9.51 -12.09 5.24
C LEU A 267 8.08 -12.50 5.59
N VAL A 268 7.84 -13.81 5.76
CA VAL A 268 6.52 -14.36 6.09
C VAL A 268 6.06 -13.88 7.47
N PHE A 269 6.90 -14.00 8.50
CA PHE A 269 6.55 -13.60 9.86
C PHE A 269 6.40 -12.09 10.02
N LEU A 270 7.08 -11.27 9.21
CA LEU A 270 6.89 -9.82 9.23
C LEU A 270 5.47 -9.44 8.81
N GLY A 271 4.95 -10.03 7.72
CA GLY A 271 3.57 -9.83 7.29
C GLY A 271 2.57 -10.30 8.34
N ASP A 272 2.82 -11.47 8.92
CA ASP A 272 1.98 -12.09 9.92
C ASP A 272 1.89 -11.28 11.22
N VAL A 273 3.03 -10.83 11.76
CA VAL A 273 3.07 -9.99 12.97
C VAL A 273 2.32 -8.68 12.77
N CYS A 274 2.32 -8.09 11.57
CA CYS A 274 1.54 -6.89 11.28
C CYS A 274 0.03 -7.14 11.39
N TRP A 275 -0.46 -8.24 10.81
CA TRP A 275 -1.88 -8.63 10.92
C TRP A 275 -2.27 -9.02 12.35
N LEU A 276 -1.40 -9.69 13.10
CA LEU A 276 -1.61 -9.94 14.52
C LEU A 276 -1.67 -8.65 15.33
N ALA A 277 -0.78 -7.69 15.09
CA ALA A 277 -0.78 -6.40 15.76
C ALA A 277 -2.08 -5.63 15.49
N MET A 278 -2.63 -5.74 14.27
CA MET A 278 -3.92 -5.17 13.92
C MET A 278 -5.07 -5.83 14.69
N ALA A 279 -5.13 -7.16 14.69
CA ALA A 279 -6.15 -7.92 15.42
C ALA A 279 -6.06 -7.71 16.94
N TRP A 280 -4.85 -7.52 17.47
CA TRP A 280 -4.61 -7.21 18.88
C TRP A 280 -5.20 -5.86 19.29
N LYS A 281 -5.04 -4.84 18.43
CA LYS A 281 -5.62 -3.51 18.68
C LYS A 281 -7.13 -3.53 18.50
N GLN A 282 -7.62 -4.19 17.45
CA GLN A 282 -9.03 -4.28 17.09
C GLN A 282 -9.48 -5.74 17.05
N PRO A 283 -10.05 -6.26 18.15
CA PRO A 283 -10.53 -7.64 18.20
C PRO A 283 -11.55 -8.00 17.11
N GLY A 284 -12.29 -7.01 16.58
CA GLY A 284 -13.15 -7.18 15.41
C GLY A 284 -12.43 -7.68 14.14
N LEU A 285 -11.10 -7.51 14.07
CA LEU A 285 -10.25 -7.98 12.97
C LEU A 285 -9.63 -9.37 13.22
N ARG A 286 -10.15 -10.15 14.17
CA ARG A 286 -9.69 -11.53 14.46
C ARG A 286 -9.61 -12.46 13.24
N GLY A 287 -10.38 -12.18 12.18
CA GLY A 287 -10.25 -12.90 10.90
C GLY A 287 -8.84 -12.82 10.31
N LEU A 288 -8.09 -11.73 10.57
CA LEU A 288 -6.70 -11.58 10.15
C LEU A 288 -5.76 -12.56 10.85
N VAL A 289 -6.08 -13.01 12.07
CA VAL A 289 -5.28 -14.02 12.79
C VAL A 289 -5.43 -15.39 12.11
N ALA A 290 -6.65 -15.74 11.70
CA ALA A 290 -6.90 -16.98 10.94
C ALA A 290 -6.30 -16.91 9.54
N ALA A 291 -6.48 -15.79 8.84
CA ALA A 291 -5.93 -15.59 7.50
C ALA A 291 -4.38 -15.57 7.52
N GLY A 292 -3.78 -14.85 8.47
CA GLY A 292 -2.33 -14.79 8.66
C GLY A 292 -1.77 -16.16 8.96
N GLY A 293 -2.36 -16.89 9.92
CA GLY A 293 -1.94 -18.25 10.24
C GLY A 293 -2.09 -19.23 9.08
N GLY A 294 -3.18 -19.14 8.30
CA GLY A 294 -3.37 -19.96 7.10
C GLY A 294 -2.33 -19.67 6.01
N LEU A 295 -2.03 -18.40 5.74
CA LEU A 295 -1.01 -18.01 4.76
C LEU A 295 0.40 -18.40 5.23
N THR A 296 0.73 -18.15 6.49
CA THR A 296 2.01 -18.56 7.10
C THR A 296 2.18 -20.07 7.05
N PHE A 297 1.17 -20.84 7.46
CA PHE A 297 1.18 -22.31 7.36
C PHE A 297 1.42 -22.78 5.92
N THR A 298 0.70 -22.20 4.95
CA THR A 298 0.81 -22.56 3.53
C THR A 298 2.21 -22.26 2.99
N LEU A 299 2.78 -21.10 3.33
CA LEU A 299 4.12 -20.71 2.87
C LEU A 299 5.23 -21.51 3.55
N LEU A 300 5.13 -21.77 4.85
CA LEU A 300 6.08 -22.63 5.58
C LEU A 300 6.03 -24.07 5.07
N GLY A 301 4.82 -24.62 4.87
CA GLY A 301 4.61 -25.95 4.32
C GLY A 301 5.10 -26.07 2.88
N GLY A 302 4.76 -25.10 2.02
CA GLY A 302 5.22 -25.04 0.63
C GLY A 302 6.74 -24.94 0.52
N TRP A 303 7.35 -24.03 1.27
CA TRP A 303 8.81 -23.89 1.32
C TRP A 303 9.47 -25.18 1.80
N SER A 304 8.98 -25.78 2.88
CA SER A 304 9.56 -27.02 3.44
C SER A 304 9.37 -28.21 2.48
N GLY A 305 8.21 -28.28 1.82
CA GLY A 305 7.91 -29.30 0.83
C GLY A 305 8.84 -29.27 -0.38
N MET A 306 9.47 -28.13 -0.69
CA MET A 306 10.42 -28.00 -1.79
C MET A 306 11.88 -28.06 -1.30
N HIS A 307 12.21 -27.32 -0.25
CA HIS A 307 13.60 -26.95 0.08
C HIS A 307 14.16 -27.60 1.34
N LEU A 308 13.37 -28.35 2.10
CA LEU A 308 13.81 -28.93 3.35
C LEU A 308 14.98 -29.92 3.16
N SER A 309 16.05 -29.71 3.91
CA SER A 309 17.26 -30.54 3.90
C SER A 309 17.89 -30.54 5.29
N ASP A 310 18.88 -31.42 5.52
CA ASP A 310 19.65 -31.43 6.77
C ASP A 310 20.26 -30.06 7.09
N ALA A 311 20.74 -29.34 6.07
CA ALA A 311 21.44 -28.06 6.22
C ALA A 311 20.54 -26.94 6.75
N ASN A 312 19.23 -27.00 6.49
CA ASN A 312 18.27 -25.96 6.89
C ASN A 312 17.22 -26.46 7.90
N LEU A 313 17.38 -27.68 8.41
CA LEU A 313 16.45 -28.29 9.36
C LEU A 313 16.29 -27.44 10.63
N GLY A 314 17.40 -26.98 11.24
CA GLY A 314 17.34 -26.16 12.46
C GLY A 314 16.52 -24.87 12.30
N TRP A 315 16.70 -24.16 11.17
CA TRP A 315 15.92 -22.97 10.86
C TRP A 315 14.44 -23.28 10.63
N THR A 316 14.16 -24.42 9.99
CA THR A 316 12.79 -24.88 9.73
C THR A 316 12.06 -25.20 11.04
N LEU A 317 12.71 -25.94 11.93
CA LEU A 317 12.17 -26.27 13.25
C LEU A 317 11.91 -25.02 14.09
N ALA A 318 12.84 -24.06 14.05
CA ALA A 318 12.66 -22.76 14.72
C ALA A 318 11.44 -22.00 14.15
N ALA A 319 11.25 -22.01 12.83
CA ALA A 319 10.09 -21.39 12.19
C ALA A 319 8.78 -22.10 12.56
N PHE A 320 8.75 -23.44 12.60
CA PHE A 320 7.57 -24.20 13.02
C PHE A 320 7.21 -23.94 14.48
N LEU A 321 8.20 -23.92 15.36
CA LEU A 321 8.00 -23.59 16.77
C LEU A 321 7.47 -22.16 16.93
N LEU A 322 8.06 -21.19 16.22
CA LEU A 322 7.60 -19.80 16.24
C LEU A 322 6.15 -19.69 15.77
N PHE A 323 5.80 -20.33 14.66
CA PHE A 323 4.43 -20.41 14.15
C PHE A 323 3.47 -21.00 15.19
N GLY A 324 3.82 -22.15 15.77
CA GLY A 324 3.00 -22.83 16.77
C GLY A 324 2.77 -21.99 18.00
N VAL A 325 3.81 -21.35 18.55
CA VAL A 325 3.69 -20.46 19.71
C VAL A 325 2.82 -19.24 19.37
N LEU A 326 3.17 -18.54 18.30
CA LEU A 326 2.55 -17.28 17.91
C LEU A 326 1.06 -17.45 17.61
N HIS A 327 0.66 -18.49 16.87
CA HIS A 327 -0.74 -18.73 16.55
C HIS A 327 -1.51 -19.54 17.60
N SER A 328 -0.86 -20.12 18.61
CA SER A 328 -1.57 -20.65 19.78
C SER A 328 -1.90 -19.54 20.78
N VAL A 329 -0.98 -18.59 20.97
CA VAL A 329 -1.12 -17.52 21.96
C VAL A 329 -1.94 -16.35 21.41
N ALA A 330 -1.69 -15.89 20.18
CA ALA A 330 -2.32 -14.68 19.66
C ALA A 330 -3.87 -14.73 19.62
N PRO A 331 -4.53 -15.81 19.16
CA PRO A 331 -5.99 -15.89 19.19
C PRO A 331 -6.57 -15.82 20.60
N LEU A 332 -5.91 -16.42 21.59
CA LEU A 332 -6.33 -16.36 22.99
C LEU A 332 -6.30 -14.92 23.49
N VAL A 333 -5.19 -14.22 23.27
CA VAL A 333 -5.06 -12.85 23.78
C VAL A 333 -6.03 -11.89 23.09
N VAL A 334 -6.27 -12.09 21.79
CA VAL A 334 -7.31 -11.33 21.06
C VAL A 334 -8.70 -11.63 21.62
N ALA A 335 -9.02 -12.90 21.90
CA ALA A 335 -10.32 -13.29 22.46
C ALA A 335 -10.54 -12.75 23.88
N MET A 336 -9.49 -12.70 24.71
CA MET A 336 -9.54 -12.11 26.07
C MET A 336 -9.82 -10.61 26.07
N ARG A 337 -9.60 -9.92 24.95
CA ARG A 337 -9.89 -8.49 24.78
C ARG A 337 -11.28 -8.20 24.23
N GLU A 338 -12.04 -9.22 23.83
CA GLU A 338 -13.42 -9.03 23.38
C GLU A 338 -14.36 -8.72 24.58
N PRO A 339 -15.27 -7.73 24.48
CA PRO A 339 -16.24 -7.43 25.54
C PRO A 339 -17.15 -8.60 25.92
N LYS A 340 -17.38 -9.50 24.95
CA LYS A 340 -18.05 -10.80 25.15
C LYS A 340 -17.12 -11.86 24.57
N PRO A 341 -16.28 -12.51 25.39
CA PRO A 341 -15.30 -13.47 24.90
C PRO A 341 -16.03 -14.60 24.17
N ARG A 342 -15.86 -14.64 22.84
CA ARG A 342 -16.30 -15.78 22.05
C ARG A 342 -15.31 -16.91 22.21
N SER A 343 -15.79 -18.14 22.08
CA SER A 343 -14.95 -19.32 22.22
C SER A 343 -13.77 -19.28 21.23
N ALA A 344 -12.54 -19.25 21.74
CA ALA A 344 -11.32 -19.35 20.95
C ALA A 344 -11.06 -20.81 20.50
N VAL A 345 -12.10 -21.61 20.31
CA VAL A 345 -11.99 -23.06 20.00
C VAL A 345 -11.22 -23.28 18.71
N TRP A 346 -11.33 -22.36 17.75
CA TRP A 346 -10.56 -22.38 16.50
C TRP A 346 -9.05 -22.17 16.70
N ALA A 347 -8.62 -21.59 17.83
CA ALA A 347 -7.20 -21.47 18.17
C ALA A 347 -6.52 -22.84 18.36
N ASN A 348 -7.30 -23.84 18.76
CA ASN A 348 -6.82 -25.22 18.93
C ASN A 348 -6.40 -25.88 17.61
N LEU A 349 -6.73 -25.30 16.46
CA LEU A 349 -6.30 -25.81 15.17
C LEU A 349 -4.81 -25.57 14.94
N PHE A 350 -4.22 -24.51 15.51
CA PHE A 350 -2.84 -24.12 15.19
C PHE A 350 -1.76 -25.08 15.74
N PRO A 351 -1.85 -25.62 16.96
CA PRO A 351 -0.96 -26.70 17.40
C PRO A 351 -1.01 -27.91 16.45
N ALA A 352 -2.21 -28.34 16.06
CA ALA A 352 -2.38 -29.46 15.14
C ALA A 352 -1.80 -29.16 13.75
N LEU A 353 -2.06 -27.97 13.20
CA LEU A 353 -1.43 -27.51 11.95
C LEU A 353 0.09 -27.46 12.05
N THR A 354 0.62 -27.03 13.19
CA THR A 354 2.07 -27.03 13.43
C THR A 354 2.60 -28.47 13.40
N LEU A 355 1.97 -29.41 14.09
CA LEU A 355 2.34 -30.84 14.06
C LEU A 355 2.21 -31.46 12.65
N LEU A 356 1.25 -31.00 11.83
CA LEU A 356 1.19 -31.42 10.43
C LEU A 356 2.43 -30.99 9.62
N LEU A 357 3.02 -29.83 9.92
CA LEU A 357 4.28 -29.42 9.28
C LEU A 357 5.44 -30.36 9.65
N PHE A 358 5.42 -30.98 10.83
CA PHE A 358 6.43 -31.94 11.28
C PHE A 358 6.41 -33.27 10.51
N LEU A 359 5.31 -33.58 9.81
CA LEU A 359 5.28 -34.73 8.91
C LEU A 359 6.28 -34.59 7.75
N LEU A 360 6.65 -33.37 7.36
CA LEU A 360 7.59 -33.13 6.26
C LEU A 360 9.03 -33.57 6.60
N PRO A 361 9.65 -33.15 7.72
CA PRO A 361 10.92 -33.72 8.17
C PRO A 361 10.89 -35.25 8.34
N LEU A 362 9.80 -35.79 8.90
CA LEU A 362 9.65 -37.24 9.08
C LEU A 362 9.63 -37.98 7.75
N ALA A 363 8.85 -37.49 6.78
CA ALA A 363 8.75 -38.07 5.44
C ALA A 363 10.06 -38.00 4.64
N ARG A 364 10.93 -37.02 4.94
CA ARG A 364 12.27 -36.91 4.33
C ARG A 364 13.36 -37.68 5.10
N HIS A 365 12.98 -38.57 6.02
CA HIS A 365 13.89 -39.32 6.88
C HIS A 365 14.82 -38.46 7.76
N LEU A 366 14.47 -37.19 7.98
CA LEU A 366 15.16 -36.27 8.90
C LEU A 366 14.72 -36.45 10.36
N GLY A 367 13.78 -37.38 10.59
CA GLY A 367 13.16 -37.70 11.88
C GLY A 367 14.08 -38.32 12.91
N LEU A 368 15.30 -38.72 12.55
CA LEU A 368 16.28 -39.24 13.52
C LEU A 368 16.99 -38.12 14.31
N SER A 369 16.83 -36.85 13.90
CA SER A 369 17.40 -35.74 14.64
C SER A 369 16.62 -35.49 15.94
N GLY A 370 17.33 -35.44 17.08
CA GLY A 370 16.71 -35.15 18.37
C GLY A 370 15.97 -33.81 18.40
N GLY A 371 16.39 -32.85 17.57
CA GLY A 371 15.74 -31.54 17.43
C GLY A 371 14.28 -31.65 16.99
N VAL A 372 13.97 -32.52 16.01
CA VAL A 372 12.60 -32.74 15.52
C VAL A 372 11.69 -33.15 16.67
N TRP A 373 12.07 -34.18 17.43
CA TRP A 373 11.28 -34.68 18.56
C TRP A 373 11.15 -33.68 19.71
N VAL A 374 12.22 -32.97 20.07
CA VAL A 374 12.15 -31.92 21.10
C VAL A 374 11.15 -30.84 20.70
N THR A 375 11.22 -30.35 19.46
CA THR A 375 10.30 -29.31 19.00
C THR A 375 8.86 -29.81 18.83
N ALA A 376 8.66 -31.03 18.33
CA ALA A 376 7.33 -31.65 18.27
C ALA A 376 6.73 -31.80 19.67
N PHE A 377 7.50 -32.29 20.65
CA PHE A 377 7.07 -32.39 22.04
C PHE A 377 6.66 -31.03 22.63
N LEU A 378 7.44 -29.97 22.40
CA LEU A 378 7.08 -28.62 22.84
C LEU A 378 5.77 -28.14 22.24
N VAL A 379 5.55 -28.39 20.95
CA VAL A 379 4.30 -28.02 20.25
C VAL A 379 3.12 -28.85 20.79
N SER A 380 3.30 -30.15 21.03
CA SER A 380 2.26 -31.00 21.60
C SER A 380 1.90 -30.59 23.03
N ALA A 381 2.90 -30.29 23.87
CA ALA A 381 2.68 -29.78 25.22
C ALA A 381 1.90 -28.46 25.21
N LEU A 382 2.25 -27.55 24.28
CA LEU A 382 1.50 -26.31 24.05
C LEU A 382 0.05 -26.58 23.62
N GLY A 383 -0.17 -27.52 22.71
CA GLY A 383 -1.50 -27.92 22.25
C GLY A 383 -2.38 -28.50 23.35
N ILE A 384 -1.82 -29.37 24.19
CA ILE A 384 -2.51 -29.93 25.37
C ILE A 384 -2.86 -28.82 26.37
N LEU A 385 -1.90 -27.94 26.69
CA LEU A 385 -2.14 -26.82 27.60
C LEU A 385 -3.24 -25.89 27.07
N LEU A 386 -3.22 -25.59 25.78
CA LEU A 386 -4.25 -24.77 25.13
C LEU A 386 -5.63 -25.45 25.18
N ALA A 387 -5.69 -26.75 24.92
CA ALA A 387 -6.93 -27.53 24.98
C ALA A 387 -7.52 -27.57 26.40
N LEU A 388 -6.67 -27.66 27.43
CA LEU A 388 -7.08 -27.58 28.83
C LEU A 388 -7.63 -26.18 29.18
N VAL A 389 -6.93 -25.12 28.78
CA VAL A 389 -7.34 -23.73 29.02
C VAL A 389 -8.66 -23.40 28.31
N THR A 390 -8.87 -23.95 27.11
CA THR A 390 -10.08 -23.70 26.31
C THR A 390 -11.21 -24.71 26.55
N GLY A 391 -10.99 -25.74 27.36
CA GLY A 391 -11.96 -26.80 27.63
C GLY A 391 -12.30 -27.67 26.41
N SER A 392 -11.37 -27.82 25.45
CA SER A 392 -11.63 -28.51 24.18
C SER A 392 -11.11 -29.96 24.19
N LEU A 393 -12.00 -30.91 24.51
CA LEU A 393 -11.69 -32.34 24.47
C LEU A 393 -11.22 -32.84 23.08
N PRO A 394 -11.82 -32.41 21.95
CA PRO A 394 -11.34 -32.84 20.62
C PRO A 394 -9.92 -32.34 20.32
N ALA A 395 -9.59 -31.11 20.72
CA ALA A 395 -8.25 -30.56 20.54
C ALA A 395 -7.19 -31.30 21.36
N MET A 396 -7.55 -31.69 22.59
CA MET A 396 -6.71 -32.49 23.46
C MET A 396 -6.43 -33.86 22.83
N ALA A 397 -7.46 -34.54 22.32
CA ALA A 397 -7.31 -35.83 21.65
C ALA A 397 -6.42 -35.74 20.40
N ILE A 398 -6.61 -34.72 19.55
CA ILE A 398 -5.77 -34.51 18.35
C ILE A 398 -4.31 -34.27 18.73
N SER A 399 -4.07 -33.43 19.75
CA SER A 399 -2.70 -33.13 20.19
C SER A 399 -1.99 -34.35 20.78
N ILE A 400 -2.72 -35.26 21.44
CA ILE A 400 -2.17 -36.51 21.97
C ILE A 400 -1.88 -37.52 20.85
N VAL A 401 -2.76 -37.61 19.84
CA VAL A 401 -2.59 -38.56 18.72
C VAL A 401 -1.43 -38.16 17.79
N LEU A 402 -1.17 -36.86 17.65
CA LEU A 402 -0.10 -36.33 16.81
C LEU A 402 1.24 -36.15 17.53
N ALA A 403 1.28 -36.31 18.85
CA ALA A 403 2.50 -36.29 19.68
C ALA A 403 3.21 -37.64 19.62
#